data_AF-A0A0P0XQS7-F1
#
_entry.id   AF-A0A0P0XQS7-F1
#
_cell.length_a   1.000
_cell.length_b   1.000
_cell.length_c   1.000
_cell.angle_alpha   90.00
_cell.angle_beta   90.00
_cell.angle_gamma   90.00
#
_symmetry.space_group_name_H-M   'P 1'
#
loop_
_entity.id
_entity.type
_entity.pdbx_description
1 polymer ?
#
loop_
_entity_poly.entity_id
_entity_poly.type
_entity_poly.pdbx_seq_one_letter_code
_entity_poly.pdbx_strand_id
1 'polypeptide(L)'
;MTEEFTKSMVDFIALHGGPPYVAGWMFVVSDITRIGEDALDFGWAQRVAGGVPMVGDVKCKQVSYQMRCINDSGEDCVVASMFLPKSAMEIFAKEILVLSSKEIE
;
A
#
# COMPACT_ATOMS: atom_id res chain seq x y z
N MET A 1 -15.23 -1.81 13.35
CA MET A 1 -14.61 -2.92 14.10
C MET A 1 -15.14 -2.88 15.51
N THR A 2 -15.74 -3.95 16.02
CA THR A 2 -16.26 -4.00 17.40
C THR A 2 -15.17 -4.49 18.35
N GLU A 3 -15.24 -4.09 19.62
CA GLU A 3 -14.30 -4.54 20.65
C GLU A 3 -14.26 -6.07 20.77
N GLU A 4 -15.43 -6.71 20.73
CA GLU A 4 -15.57 -8.17 20.77
C GLU A 4 -14.86 -8.85 19.59
N PHE A 5 -15.01 -8.30 18.38
CA PHE A 5 -14.31 -8.81 17.19
C PHE A 5 -12.79 -8.68 17.34
N THR A 6 -12.31 -7.53 17.83
CA THR A 6 -10.87 -7.32 18.06
C THR A 6 -10.33 -8.31 19.10
N LYS A 7 -11.02 -8.50 20.22
CA LYS A 7 -10.63 -9.49 21.25
C LYS A 7 -10.60 -10.91 20.68
N SER A 8 -11.66 -11.33 19.99
CA SER A 8 -11.72 -12.66 19.36
C SER A 8 -10.62 -12.87 18.32
N MET A 9 -10.31 -11.85 17.51
CA MET A 9 -9.22 -11.92 16.53
C MET A 9 -7.85 -12.07 17.22
N VAL A 10 -7.61 -11.30 18.29
CA VAL A 10 -6.37 -11.41 19.08
C VAL A 10 -6.25 -12.78 19.73
N ASP A 11 -7.32 -13.28 20.36
CA ASP A 11 -7.34 -14.61 20.98
C ASP A 11 -7.10 -15.72 19.94
N PHE A 12 -7.73 -15.61 18.76
CA PHE A 12 -7.52 -16.54 17.65
C PHE A 12 -6.07 -16.54 17.17
N ILE A 13 -5.47 -15.36 16.93
CA ILE A 13 -4.07 -15.23 16.51
C ILE A 13 -3.11 -15.73 17.60
N ALA A 14 -3.43 -15.51 18.88
CA ALA A 14 -2.62 -16.00 19.98
C ALA A 14 -2.65 -17.54 20.08
N LEU A 15 -3.80 -18.17 19.85
CA LEU A 15 -3.99 -19.62 19.92
C LEU A 15 -3.47 -20.36 18.68
N HIS A 16 -3.69 -19.80 17.49
CA HIS A 16 -3.43 -20.48 16.21
C HIS A 16 -2.23 -19.91 15.45
N GLY A 17 -1.65 -18.81 15.93
CA GLY A 17 -0.69 -18.02 15.18
C GLY A 17 -1.35 -17.05 14.20
N GLY A 18 -0.54 -16.18 13.61
CA GLY A 18 -0.98 -15.30 12.52
C GLY A 18 -1.26 -16.09 11.23
N PRO A 19 -1.96 -15.48 10.26
CA PRO A 19 -2.08 -16.06 8.92
C PRO A 19 -0.70 -16.43 8.36
N PRO A 20 -0.56 -17.57 7.66
CA PRO A 20 0.73 -17.97 7.12
C PRO A 20 1.18 -16.92 6.08
N TYR A 21 2.26 -16.21 6.40
CA TYR A 21 2.95 -15.36 5.45
C TYR A 21 4.06 -16.17 4.78
N VAL A 22 3.79 -16.66 3.57
CA VAL A 22 4.80 -17.38 2.78
C VAL A 22 5.63 -16.37 2.02
N ALA A 23 6.73 -15.93 2.63
CA ALA A 23 7.72 -15.08 1.98
C ALA A 23 8.17 -15.72 0.64
N GLY A 24 8.15 -14.95 -0.44
CA GLY A 24 8.48 -15.41 -1.80
C GLY A 24 7.27 -15.80 -2.65
N TRP A 25 6.13 -16.17 -2.05
CA TRP A 25 4.93 -16.64 -2.78
C TRP A 25 3.76 -15.66 -2.73
N MET A 26 3.75 -14.79 -1.72
CA MET A 26 2.68 -13.83 -1.52
C MET A 26 3.10 -12.44 -1.97
N PHE A 27 2.19 -11.75 -2.65
CA PHE A 27 2.29 -10.33 -2.94
C PHE A 27 1.22 -9.60 -2.13
N VAL A 28 1.64 -8.63 -1.32
CA VAL A 28 0.74 -7.85 -0.46
C VAL A 28 0.44 -6.53 -1.13
N VAL A 29 -0.85 -6.21 -1.25
CA VAL A 29 -1.31 -4.89 -1.69
C VAL A 29 -2.07 -4.27 -0.53
N SER A 30 -1.69 -3.05 -0.16
CA SER A 30 -2.36 -2.30 0.89
C SER A 30 -2.79 -0.93 0.39
N ASP A 31 -4.04 -0.57 0.66
CA ASP A 31 -4.54 0.78 0.44
C ASP A 31 -4.35 1.59 1.74
N ILE A 32 -3.41 2.54 1.68
CA ILE A 32 -3.12 3.47 2.78
C ILE A 32 -3.57 4.89 2.45
N THR A 33 -4.39 5.10 1.42
CA THR A 33 -4.95 6.42 1.07
C THR A 33 -5.73 7.04 2.23
N ARG A 34 -6.26 6.21 3.12
CA ARG A 34 -7.06 6.58 4.29
C ARG A 34 -6.33 6.45 5.64
N ILE A 35 -4.99 6.39 5.63
CA ILE A 35 -4.21 6.29 6.88
C ILE A 35 -4.36 7.54 7.77
N GLY A 36 -4.79 8.67 7.20
CA GLY A 36 -5.10 9.91 7.93
C GLY A 36 -3.89 10.79 8.22
N GLU A 37 -2.76 10.55 7.54
CA GLU A 37 -1.54 11.36 7.70
C GLU A 37 -1.71 12.84 7.28
N ASP A 38 -2.71 13.13 6.45
CA ASP A 38 -3.10 14.46 5.98
C ASP A 38 -3.81 15.28 7.06
N ALA A 39 -4.49 14.62 8.00
CA ALA A 39 -5.19 15.27 9.12
C ALA A 39 -4.32 15.44 10.37
N LEU A 40 -3.04 15.09 10.31
CA LEU A 40 -2.15 15.10 11.48
C LEU A 40 -1.72 16.52 11.83
N ASP A 41 -2.28 17.06 12.91
CA ASP A 41 -1.85 18.32 13.52
C ASP A 41 -1.00 18.03 14.77
N PHE A 42 0.30 18.35 14.69
CA PHE A 42 1.20 18.20 15.82
C PHE A 42 1.13 19.36 16.81
N GLY A 43 0.52 20.49 16.45
CA GLY A 43 0.46 21.73 17.25
C GLY A 43 1.77 22.53 17.30
N TRP A 44 2.94 21.87 17.25
CA TRP A 44 4.27 22.50 17.26
C TRP A 44 5.05 22.33 15.94
N ALA A 45 4.52 21.54 15.01
CA ALA A 45 5.15 21.28 13.71
C ALA A 45 4.10 21.14 12.60
N GLN A 46 4.46 21.58 11.40
CA GLN A 46 3.67 21.38 10.20
C GLN A 46 4.08 20.08 9.50
N ARG A 47 3.10 19.24 9.15
CA ARG A 47 3.34 18.06 8.30
C ARG A 47 3.64 18.51 6.87
N VAL A 48 4.81 18.13 6.36
CA VAL A 48 5.26 18.46 4.99
C VAL A 48 4.92 17.32 4.01
N ALA A 49 5.27 16.09 4.38
CA ALA A 49 5.06 14.89 3.57
C ALA A 49 4.92 13.66 4.47
N GLY A 50 4.47 12.55 3.89
CA GLY A 50 4.26 11.26 4.54
C GLY A 50 4.32 10.13 3.51
N GLY A 51 3.77 8.97 3.86
CA GLY A 51 3.79 7.77 3.03
C GLY A 51 4.97 6.84 3.28
N VAL A 52 5.09 5.83 2.44
CA VAL A 52 6.16 4.83 2.54
C VAL A 52 7.40 5.35 1.82
N PRO A 53 8.56 5.50 2.49
CA PRO A 53 9.75 6.11 1.91
C PRO A 53 10.43 5.24 0.84
N MET A 54 10.04 3.98 0.72
CA MET A 54 10.61 3.03 -0.23
C MET A 54 9.50 2.19 -0.86
N VAL A 55 9.69 1.79 -2.12
CA VAL A 55 8.78 0.82 -2.75
C VAL A 55 9.14 -0.57 -2.22
N GLY A 56 8.23 -1.16 -1.46
CA GLY A 56 8.45 -2.41 -0.72
C GLY A 56 8.96 -2.18 0.71
N ASP A 57 9.63 -3.18 1.26
CA ASP A 57 10.32 -3.18 2.54
C ASP A 57 11.79 -3.56 2.30
N VAL A 58 12.70 -3.11 3.16
CA VAL A 58 14.12 -3.51 3.21
C VAL A 58 14.27 -5.02 3.10
N LYS A 59 13.36 -5.78 3.73
CA LYS A 59 13.38 -7.25 3.69
C LYS A 59 12.49 -7.87 2.61
N CYS A 60 11.45 -7.16 2.15
CA CYS A 60 10.43 -7.74 1.28
C CYS A 60 10.06 -6.82 0.13
N LYS A 61 10.39 -7.25 -1.09
CA LYS A 61 10.04 -6.54 -2.34
C LYS A 61 8.62 -6.84 -2.82
N GLN A 62 7.87 -7.68 -2.11
CA GLN A 62 6.55 -8.18 -2.52
C GLN A 62 5.41 -7.43 -1.81
N VAL A 63 5.59 -6.13 -1.59
CA VAL A 63 4.59 -5.27 -0.99
C VAL A 63 4.40 -4.03 -1.86
N SER A 64 3.14 -3.71 -2.13
CA SER A 64 2.70 -2.51 -2.84
C SER A 64 1.76 -1.71 -1.94
N TYR A 65 1.97 -0.39 -1.93
CA TYR A 65 1.11 0.55 -1.23
C TYR A 65 0.46 1.49 -2.23
N GLN A 66 -0.85 1.68 -2.06
CA GLN A 66 -1.60 2.77 -2.69
C GLN A 66 -1.67 3.93 -1.69
N MET A 67 -1.14 5.08 -2.08
CA MET A 67 -1.08 6.26 -1.21
C MET A 67 -1.46 7.53 -1.95
N ARG A 68 -1.95 8.53 -1.22
CA ARG A 68 -2.21 9.86 -1.78
C ARG A 68 -0.91 10.64 -1.91
N CYS A 69 -0.78 11.38 -3.00
CA CYS A 69 0.31 12.34 -3.21
C CYS A 69 -0.18 13.53 -4.02
N ILE A 70 0.46 14.68 -3.84
CA ILE A 70 0.26 15.84 -4.71
C ILE A 70 1.29 15.76 -5.84
N ASN A 71 0.83 15.80 -7.09
CA ASN A 71 1.73 15.79 -8.25
C ASN A 71 2.33 17.18 -8.52
N ASP A 72 3.24 17.28 -9.49
CA ASP A 72 3.91 18.55 -9.85
C ASP A 72 2.93 19.64 -10.37
N SER A 73 1.72 19.25 -10.78
CA SER A 73 0.66 20.17 -11.21
C SER A 73 -0.24 20.62 -10.05
N GLY A 74 0.00 20.15 -8.83
CA GLY A 74 -0.81 20.46 -7.65
C GLY A 74 -2.06 19.59 -7.50
N GLU A 75 -2.21 18.53 -8.30
CA GLU A 75 -3.38 17.66 -8.26
C GLU A 75 -3.22 16.56 -7.19
N ASP A 76 -4.29 16.29 -6.44
CA ASP A 76 -4.35 15.16 -5.51
C ASP A 76 -4.55 13.85 -6.30
N CYS A 77 -3.56 12.97 -6.20
CA CYS A 77 -3.44 11.74 -6.96
C CYS A 77 -3.29 10.54 -6.03
N VAL A 78 -3.72 9.37 -6.49
CA VAL A 78 -3.38 8.09 -5.85
C VAL A 78 -2.28 7.42 -6.65
N VAL A 79 -1.19 7.05 -5.98
CA VAL A 79 -0.08 6.30 -6.58
C VAL A 79 -0.03 4.89 -6.02
N ALA A 80 0.04 3.90 -6.90
CA ALA A 80 0.30 2.51 -6.57
C ALA A 80 1.76 2.17 -6.87
N SER A 81 2.56 1.98 -5.83
CA SER A 81 3.99 1.71 -5.99
C SER A 81 4.26 0.23 -6.29
N MET A 82 5.12 -0.08 -7.27
CA MET A 82 5.39 -1.46 -7.69
C MET A 82 6.90 -1.72 -7.81
N PHE A 83 7.38 -2.81 -7.22
CA PHE A 83 8.80 -3.19 -7.29
C PHE A 83 8.97 -4.67 -7.66
N LEU A 84 9.11 -4.94 -8.95
CA LEU A 84 9.30 -6.28 -9.51
C LEU A 84 10.67 -6.39 -10.19
N PRO A 85 11.18 -7.61 -10.47
CA PRO A 85 12.31 -7.79 -11.37
C PRO A 85 12.07 -7.12 -12.72
N LYS A 86 13.13 -6.65 -13.39
CA LYS A 86 13.04 -5.81 -14.60
C LYS A 86 12.10 -6.38 -15.67
N SER A 87 12.23 -7.66 -16.02
CA SER A 87 11.37 -8.32 -17.02
C SER A 87 9.90 -8.35 -16.60
N ALA A 88 9.62 -8.54 -15.31
CA ALA A 88 8.26 -8.51 -14.78
C ALA A 88 7.68 -7.09 -14.77
N MET A 89 8.50 -6.06 -14.48
CA MET A 89 8.07 -4.66 -14.58
C MET A 89 7.70 -4.26 -16.02
N GLU A 90 8.45 -4.73 -17.02
CA GLU A 90 8.15 -4.47 -18.43
C GLU A 90 6.79 -5.07 -18.84
N ILE A 91 6.51 -6.31 -18.41
CA ILE A 91 5.22 -6.97 -18.64
C ILE A 91 4.11 -6.22 -17.88
N PHE A 92 4.33 -5.91 -16.61
CA PHE A 92 3.35 -5.21 -15.78
C PHE A 92 2.96 -3.85 -16.38
N ALA A 93 3.93 -3.05 -16.81
CA ALA A 93 3.67 -1.76 -17.44
C ALA A 93 2.82 -1.92 -18.72
N LYS A 94 3.11 -2.94 -19.54
CA LYS A 94 2.32 -3.24 -20.74
C LYS A 94 0.88 -3.63 -20.40
N GLU A 95 0.68 -4.49 -19.39
CA GLU A 95 -0.66 -4.92 -18.97
C GLU A 95 -1.48 -3.76 -18.40
N ILE A 96 -0.87 -2.89 -17.58
CA ILE A 96 -1.54 -1.69 -17.06
C ILE A 96 -1.98 -0.75 -18.19
N LEU A 97 -1.13 -0.51 -19.18
CA LEU A 97 -1.48 0.31 -20.35
C LEU A 97 -2.65 -0.28 -21.14
N VAL A 98 -2.70 -1.60 -21.29
CA VAL A 98 -3.81 -2.29 -21.96
C VAL A 98 -5.10 -2.16 -21.15
N LEU A 99 -5.04 -2.31 -19.83
CA LEU A 99 -6.21 -2.18 -18.95
C LEU A 99 -6.75 -0.75 -18.93
N SER A 100 -5.88 0.26 -18.79
CA SER A 100 -6.29 1.66 -18.78
C SER A 100 -6.87 2.13 -20.12
N SER A 101 -6.46 1.51 -21.23
CA SER A 101 -7.01 1.81 -22.55
C SER A 101 -8.40 1.22 -22.76
N LYS A 102 -8.73 0.11 -22.08
CA LYS A 102 -10.05 -0.53 -22.17
C LYS A 102 -11.14 0.18 -21.36
N GLU A 103 -10.76 0.91 -20.31
CA GLU A 103 -11.73 1.67 -19.49
C GLU A 103 -12.30 2.91 -20.21
N ILE A 104 -11.76 3.27 -21.38
CA ILE A 104 -12.22 4.41 -22.18
C ILE A 104 -13.29 4.00 -23.22
N GLU A 105 -13.60 2.69 -23.37
CA GLU A 105 -14.76 2.19 -24.14
C GLU A 105 -15.96 1.86 -23.25
#